data_AF-A0A3D4UHF0-F1
#
_entry.id   AF-A0A3D4UHF0-F1
#
_cell.length_a   1.000
_cell.length_b   1.000
_cell.length_c   1.000
_cell.angle_alpha   90.00
_cell.angle_beta   90.00
_cell.angle_gamma   90.00
#
_symmetry.space_group_name_H-M   'P 1'
#
loop_
_entity.id
_entity.type
_entity.pdbx_description
1 polymer ?
#
loop_
_entity_poly.entity_id
_entity_poly.type
_entity_poly.pdbx_seq_one_letter_code
_entity_poly.pdbx_strand_id
1 'polypeptide(L)'
;MALFIFGAFALLSLLDIPLLHIFYHKPLQHIEYHDWYRLLRIMGYMGTWIIVGSVYIAHDRNRHRGLAIFFSALISGAFAELTKLIVARERPVINSDIQPGWYHFRGFFSGFSDGSNLGFPSSHTAVAFGGCLMLACFLPKANRLLLMLAVGC
;
A
#
# COMPACT_ATOMS: atom_id res chain seq x y z
N MET A 1 14.30 10.16 -16.14
CA MET A 1 13.63 9.73 -14.89
C MET A 1 12.37 8.92 -15.18
N ALA A 2 11.40 9.43 -15.97
CA ALA A 2 10.18 8.69 -16.30
C ALA A 2 10.42 7.33 -16.97
N LEU A 3 11.32 7.25 -17.95
CA LEU A 3 11.67 5.98 -18.63
C LEU A 3 12.18 4.90 -17.67
N PHE A 4 12.95 5.30 -16.65
CA PHE A 4 13.45 4.41 -15.61
C PHE A 4 12.33 3.91 -14.69
N ILE A 5 11.39 4.78 -14.33
CA ILE A 5 10.23 4.43 -13.50
C ILE A 5 9.33 3.45 -14.26
N PHE A 6 9.01 3.73 -15.52
CA PHE A 6 8.21 2.82 -16.35
C PHE A 6 8.92 1.50 -16.62
N GLY A 7 10.24 1.53 -16.86
CA GLY A 7 11.05 0.32 -17.01
C GLY A 7 11.08 -0.54 -15.74
N ALA A 8 11.30 0.08 -14.58
CA ALA A 8 11.27 -0.61 -13.29
C ALA A 8 9.88 -1.18 -12.98
N PHE A 9 8.82 -0.43 -13.25
CA PHE A 9 7.44 -0.90 -13.08
C PHE A 9 7.12 -2.10 -13.98
N ALA A 10 7.51 -2.05 -15.25
CA ALA A 10 7.33 -3.17 -16.18
C ALA A 10 8.11 -4.42 -15.72
N LEU A 11 9.37 -4.23 -15.31
CA LEU A 11 10.22 -5.32 -14.81
C LEU A 11 9.66 -5.94 -13.52
N LEU A 12 9.20 -5.13 -12.56
CA LEU A 12 8.55 -5.60 -11.34
C LEU A 12 7.24 -6.32 -11.66
N SER A 13 6.45 -5.83 -12.61
CA SER A 13 5.21 -6.48 -13.03
C SER A 13 5.44 -7.84 -13.68
N LEU A 14 6.55 -8.01 -14.41
CA LEU A 14 6.96 -9.30 -14.98
C LEU A 14 7.44 -10.28 -13.91
N LEU A 15 8.11 -9.79 -12.86
CA LEU A 15 8.54 -10.61 -11.71
C LEU A 15 7.39 -10.96 -10.77
N ASP A 16 6.28 -10.21 -10.81
CA ASP A 16 5.15 -10.36 -9.89
C ASP A 16 4.53 -11.78 -9.93
N ILE A 17 4.35 -12.38 -11.12
CA ILE A 17 3.78 -13.73 -11.26
C ILE A 17 4.74 -14.82 -10.75
N PRO A 18 6.04 -14.84 -11.11
CA PRO A 18 7.02 -15.73 -10.49
C PRO A 18 7.10 -15.57 -8.97
N LEU A 19 7.15 -14.32 -8.48
CA LEU A 19 7.19 -14.03 -7.04
C LEU A 19 5.93 -14.53 -6.35
N LEU A 20 4.76 -14.35 -6.96
CA LEU A 20 3.51 -14.92 -6.45
C LEU A 20 3.63 -16.44 -6.30
N HIS A 21 4.14 -17.18 -7.28
CA HIS A 21 4.27 -18.64 -7.16
C HIS A 21 5.29 -19.06 -6.10
N ILE A 22 6.38 -18.29 -5.93
CA ILE A 22 7.40 -18.57 -4.91
C ILE A 22 6.88 -18.28 -3.50
N PHE A 23 6.14 -17.19 -3.31
CA PHE A 23 5.67 -16.79 -1.98
C PHE A 23 4.31 -17.39 -1.63
N TYR A 24 3.44 -17.63 -2.61
CA TYR A 24 2.09 -18.17 -2.42
C TYR A 24 2.12 -19.67 -2.11
N HIS A 25 2.47 -19.97 -0.87
CA HIS A 25 2.24 -21.27 -0.28
C HIS A 25 0.96 -21.20 0.56
N LYS A 26 0.11 -22.25 0.52
CA LYS A 26 -1.10 -22.35 1.36
C LYS A 26 -0.92 -22.04 2.88
N PRO A 27 0.28 -22.16 3.52
CA PRO A 27 0.50 -21.70 4.89
C PRO A 27 0.50 -20.17 5.08
N LEU A 28 0.47 -19.34 4.03
CA LEU A 28 0.50 -17.87 4.17
C LEU A 28 -0.64 -17.31 5.05
N GLN A 29 -1.78 -18.00 5.15
CA GLN A 29 -2.85 -17.62 6.09
C GLN A 29 -2.36 -17.59 7.55
N HIS A 30 -1.33 -18.37 7.92
CA HIS A 30 -0.74 -18.34 9.26
C HIS A 30 0.08 -17.08 9.53
N ILE A 31 0.61 -16.41 8.49
CA ILE A 31 1.42 -15.21 8.66
C ILE A 31 0.59 -14.04 9.19
N GLU A 32 -0.68 -13.97 8.82
CA GLU A 32 -1.59 -12.92 9.31
C GLU A 32 -1.84 -12.97 10.83
N TYR A 33 -1.56 -14.11 11.46
CA TYR A 33 -1.67 -14.28 12.90
C TYR A 33 -0.41 -13.88 13.67
N HIS A 34 0.72 -13.70 12.98
CA HIS A 34 1.93 -13.25 13.65
C HIS A 34 1.90 -11.75 13.96
N ASP A 35 2.27 -11.40 15.20
CA ASP A 35 2.25 -10.01 15.67
C ASP A 35 3.16 -9.08 14.87
N TRP A 36 4.29 -9.59 14.37
CA TRP A 36 5.21 -8.80 13.53
C TRP A 36 4.53 -8.38 12.22
N TYR A 37 3.71 -9.25 11.62
CA TYR A 37 2.98 -8.93 10.39
C TYR A 37 1.90 -7.89 10.68
N ARG A 38 1.17 -8.05 11.79
CA ARG A 38 0.16 -7.08 12.23
C ARG A 38 0.76 -5.71 12.52
N LEU A 39 1.94 -5.67 13.14
CA LEU A 39 2.70 -4.45 13.40
C LEU A 39 3.05 -3.71 12.11
N LEU A 40 3.49 -4.41 11.07
CA LEU A 40 3.78 -3.78 9.78
C LEU A 40 2.50 -3.34 9.08
N ARG A 41 1.47 -4.19 9.06
CA ARG A 41 0.18 -3.92 8.42
C ARG A 41 -0.55 -2.71 9.00
N ILE A 42 -0.38 -2.42 10.30
CA ILE A 42 -1.02 -1.27 10.94
C ILE A 42 -0.51 0.07 10.40
N MET A 43 0.67 0.10 9.77
CA MET A 43 1.14 1.30 9.07
C MET A 43 0.26 1.64 7.86
N GLY A 44 -0.38 0.65 7.24
CA GLY A 44 -1.34 0.85 6.16
C GLY A 44 -2.75 1.21 6.63
N TYR A 45 -2.99 1.27 7.95
CA TYR A 45 -4.27 1.64 8.52
C TYR A 45 -4.36 3.16 8.75
N MET A 46 -5.39 3.81 8.19
CA MET A 46 -5.55 5.27 8.27
C MET A 46 -5.65 5.79 9.71
N GLY A 47 -6.21 5.01 10.65
CA GLY A 47 -6.31 5.40 12.06
C GLY A 47 -4.95 5.66 12.70
N THR A 48 -3.90 4.95 12.30
CA THR A 48 -2.52 5.18 12.76
C THR A 48 -2.08 6.60 12.46
N TRP A 49 -2.33 7.09 11.25
CA TRP A 49 -1.91 8.41 10.80
C TRP A 49 -2.78 9.55 11.34
N ILE A 50 -4.06 9.27 11.66
CA ILE A 50 -4.90 10.18 12.42
C ILE A 50 -4.28 10.41 13.80
N ILE A 51 -3.94 9.35 14.53
CA ILE A 51 -3.35 9.45 15.87
C ILE A 51 -2.01 10.19 15.82
N VAL A 52 -1.09 9.76 14.94
CA VAL A 52 0.23 10.40 14.80
C VAL A 52 0.11 11.87 14.41
N GLY A 53 -0.76 12.18 13.44
CA GLY A 53 -1.04 13.56 13.02
C GLY A 53 -1.60 14.42 14.15
N SER A 54 -2.56 13.89 14.92
CA SER A 54 -3.14 14.57 16.09
C SER A 54 -2.10 14.85 17.18
N VAL A 55 -1.19 13.90 17.45
CA VAL A 55 -0.08 14.12 18.40
C VAL A 55 0.81 15.27 17.94
N TYR A 56 1.16 15.33 16.66
CA TYR A 56 1.95 16.44 16.11
C TYR A 56 1.21 17.79 16.18
N ILE A 57 -0.11 17.81 15.94
CA ILE A 57 -0.91 19.03 16.07
C ILE A 57 -0.95 19.53 17.52
N ALA A 58 -1.01 18.61 18.49
CA ALA A 58 -1.07 18.95 19.90
C ALA A 58 0.31 19.36 20.47
N HIS A 59 1.39 18.72 20.02
CA HIS A 59 2.72 18.86 20.61
C HIS A 59 3.62 19.87 19.87
N ASP A 60 3.53 19.97 18.55
CA ASP A 60 4.38 20.85 17.76
C ASP A 60 3.79 22.26 17.68
N ARG A 61 4.64 23.29 17.72
CA ARG A 61 4.24 24.69 17.52
C ARG A 61 3.67 24.90 16.11
N ASN A 62 4.13 24.11 15.14
CA ASN A 62 3.62 24.14 13.77
C ASN A 62 2.63 23.01 13.49
N ARG A 63 1.33 23.30 13.67
CA ARG A 63 0.22 22.37 13.43
C ARG A 63 0.16 21.85 11.99
N HIS A 64 0.71 22.57 11.01
CA HIS A 64 0.70 22.14 9.61
C HIS A 64 1.49 20.85 9.40
N ARG A 65 2.44 20.51 10.27
CA ARG A 65 3.18 19.24 10.19
C ARG A 65 2.30 18.03 10.45
N GLY A 66 1.46 18.09 11.48
CA GLY A 66 0.52 16.99 11.75
C GLY A 66 -0.56 16.87 10.68
N LEU A 67 -1.04 18.01 10.15
CA LEU A 67 -1.94 18.01 8.98
C LEU A 67 -1.26 17.40 7.74
N ALA A 68 0.01 17.73 7.49
CA ALA A 68 0.75 17.19 6.36
C ALA A 68 0.88 15.65 6.44
N ILE A 69 1.15 15.09 7.63
CA ILE A 69 1.19 13.63 7.85
C ILE A 69 -0.17 13.01 7.49
N PHE A 70 -1.24 13.54 8.07
CA PHE A 70 -2.59 13.06 7.84
C PHE A 70 -2.98 13.11 6.36
N PHE A 71 -2.83 14.28 5.72
CA PHE A 71 -3.22 14.46 4.32
C PHE A 71 -2.34 13.65 3.37
N SER A 72 -1.05 13.46 3.67
CA SER A 72 -0.18 12.63 2.84
C SER A 72 -0.63 11.17 2.83
N ALA A 73 -0.95 10.61 3.99
CA ALA A 73 -1.50 9.26 4.09
C ALA A 73 -2.88 9.15 3.40
N LEU A 74 -3.77 10.12 3.64
CA LEU A 74 -5.11 10.16 3.07
C LEU A 74 -5.09 10.21 1.54
N ILE A 75 -4.33 11.16 0.97
CA ILE A 75 -4.27 11.38 -0.48
C ILE A 75 -3.66 10.15 -1.16
N SER A 76 -2.61 9.56 -0.57
CA SER A 76 -1.97 8.36 -1.13
C SER A 76 -2.93 7.16 -1.15
N GLY A 77 -3.62 6.91 -0.03
CA GLY A 77 -4.63 5.85 0.04
C GLY A 77 -5.82 6.08 -0.89
N ALA A 78 -6.34 7.31 -0.92
CA ALA A 78 -7.44 7.69 -1.81
C ALA A 78 -7.05 7.54 -3.29
N PHE A 79 -5.85 7.97 -3.66
CA PHE A 79 -5.33 7.80 -5.01
C PHE A 79 -5.20 6.32 -5.39
N ALA A 80 -4.76 5.47 -4.46
CA ALA A 80 -4.70 4.03 -4.68
C ALA A 80 -6.08 3.39 -4.87
N GLU A 81 -7.08 3.74 -4.05
CA GLU A 81 -8.45 3.25 -4.22
C GLU A 81 -9.08 3.74 -5.53
N LEU A 82 -8.90 5.01 -5.90
CA LEU A 82 -9.38 5.54 -7.18
C LEU A 82 -8.72 4.83 -8.36
N THR A 83 -7.41 4.63 -8.31
CA THR A 83 -6.68 3.90 -9.35
C THR A 83 -7.18 2.45 -9.45
N LYS A 84 -7.52 1.84 -8.32
CA LYS A 84 -8.05 0.47 -8.28
C LYS A 84 -9.38 0.36 -9.01
N LEU A 85 -10.28 1.33 -8.82
CA LEU A 85 -11.56 1.39 -9.52
C LEU A 85 -11.40 1.64 -11.03
N ILE A 86 -10.38 2.42 -11.42
CA ILE A 86 -10.10 2.73 -12.82
C ILE A 86 -9.47 1.54 -13.54
N VAL A 87 -8.42 0.94 -12.98
CA VAL A 87 -7.67 -0.16 -13.61
C VAL A 87 -8.46 -1.47 -13.56
N ALA A 88 -9.24 -1.67 -12.48
CA ALA A 88 -10.09 -2.83 -12.28
C ALA A 88 -9.38 -4.18 -12.54
N ARG A 89 -8.13 -4.28 -12.07
CA ARG A 89 -7.35 -5.53 -12.10
C ARG A 89 -7.76 -6.43 -10.96
N GLU A 90 -8.10 -7.66 -11.28
CA GLU A 90 -8.45 -8.66 -10.28
C GLU A 90 -7.22 -9.16 -9.50
N ARG A 91 -7.48 -9.73 -8.32
CA ARG A 91 -6.46 -10.48 -7.60
C ARG A 91 -6.16 -11.79 -8.34
N PRO A 92 -4.89 -12.21 -8.40
CA PRO A 92 -4.51 -13.46 -9.04
C PRO A 92 -4.97 -14.70 -8.26
N VAL A 93 -5.53 -14.53 -7.06
CA VAL A 93 -6.00 -15.59 -6.19
C VAL A 93 -7.50 -15.44 -5.98
N ILE A 94 -8.26 -16.49 -6.28
CA ILE A 94 -9.70 -16.60 -6.00
C ILE A 94 -9.91 -17.88 -5.18
N ASN A 95 -10.65 -17.79 -4.08
CA ASN A 95 -10.97 -18.95 -3.24
C ASN A 95 -9.76 -19.78 -2.78
N SER A 96 -8.60 -19.13 -2.57
CA SER A 96 -7.33 -19.75 -2.17
C SER A 96 -6.61 -20.57 -3.25
N ASP A 97 -7.06 -20.46 -4.51
CA ASP A 97 -6.39 -21.04 -5.66
C ASP A 97 -5.88 -19.92 -6.58
N ILE A 98 -4.67 -20.09 -7.12
CA ILE A 98 -4.08 -19.17 -8.09
C ILE A 98 -4.82 -19.38 -9.42
N GLN A 99 -5.34 -18.29 -9.99
CA GLN A 99 -6.00 -18.33 -11.29
C GLN A 99 -4.99 -18.74 -12.38
N PRO A 100 -5.35 -19.65 -13.30
CA PRO A 100 -4.46 -20.05 -14.38
C PRO A 100 -4.31 -18.92 -15.41
N GLY A 101 -3.07 -18.59 -15.78
CA GLY A 101 -2.77 -17.63 -16.83
C GLY A 101 -2.22 -16.29 -16.32
N TRP A 102 -2.49 -15.22 -17.08
CA TRP A 102 -2.02 -13.87 -16.80
C TRP A 102 -3.08 -13.06 -16.02
N TYR A 103 -2.71 -11.87 -15.54
CA TYR A 103 -3.63 -11.00 -14.82
C TYR A 103 -4.92 -10.69 -15.59
N HIS A 104 -6.05 -10.86 -14.93
CA HIS A 104 -7.37 -10.52 -15.47
C HIS A 104 -7.72 -9.05 -15.20
N PHE A 105 -8.15 -8.35 -16.25
CA PHE A 105 -8.63 -6.98 -16.19
C PHE A 105 -10.09 -6.95 -16.65
N ARG A 106 -10.99 -6.41 -15.84
CA ARG A 106 -12.42 -6.31 -16.15
C ARG A 106 -12.75 -5.20 -17.15
N GLY A 107 -11.76 -4.41 -17.54
CA GLY A 107 -11.90 -3.21 -18.38
C GLY A 107 -11.88 -1.94 -17.54
N PHE A 108 -11.45 -0.83 -18.15
CA PHE A 108 -11.31 0.43 -17.45
C PHE A 108 -12.65 0.91 -16.85
N PHE A 109 -12.61 1.45 -15.63
CA PHE A 109 -13.76 1.97 -14.88
C PHE A 109 -14.83 0.94 -14.47
N SER A 110 -14.68 -0.34 -14.82
CA SER A 110 -15.59 -1.41 -14.38
C SER A 110 -15.61 -1.58 -12.85
N GLY A 111 -14.56 -1.14 -12.16
CA GLY A 111 -14.51 -1.16 -10.70
C GLY A 111 -15.56 -0.26 -10.03
N PHE A 112 -16.10 0.75 -10.73
CA PHE A 112 -17.20 1.58 -10.20
C PHE A 112 -18.54 0.84 -10.12
N SER A 113 -18.74 -0.18 -10.96
CA SER A 113 -19.94 -1.03 -10.92
C SER A 113 -19.75 -2.28 -10.08
N ASP A 114 -18.56 -2.90 -10.14
CA ASP A 114 -18.22 -4.08 -9.35
C ASP A 114 -16.81 -3.96 -8.78
N GLY A 115 -16.73 -3.51 -7.53
CA GLY A 115 -15.49 -3.37 -6.77
C GLY A 115 -14.98 -4.68 -6.12
N SER A 116 -15.65 -5.81 -6.37
CA SER A 116 -15.25 -7.09 -5.77
C SER A 116 -13.92 -7.59 -6.34
N ASN A 117 -13.11 -8.23 -5.48
CA ASN A 117 -11.86 -8.89 -5.84
C ASN A 117 -10.82 -8.02 -6.59
N LEU A 118 -10.87 -6.69 -6.46
CA LEU A 118 -9.86 -5.82 -7.05
C LEU A 118 -8.56 -5.85 -6.24
N GLY A 119 -7.44 -6.01 -6.94
CA GLY A 119 -6.13 -6.31 -6.33
C GLY A 119 -5.08 -5.23 -6.47
N PHE A 120 -5.22 -4.30 -7.42
CA PHE A 120 -4.16 -3.35 -7.74
C PHE A 120 -4.68 -1.93 -7.94
N PRO A 121 -4.02 -0.91 -7.35
CA PRO A 121 -2.87 -1.00 -6.42
C PRO A 121 -3.27 -1.32 -4.97
N SER A 122 -2.27 -1.60 -4.11
CA SER A 122 -2.46 -1.80 -2.67
C SER A 122 -2.72 -0.47 -1.95
N SER A 123 -3.89 -0.32 -1.34
CA SER A 123 -4.22 0.88 -0.57
C SER A 123 -3.53 0.93 0.79
N HIS A 124 -3.31 -0.20 1.45
CA HIS A 124 -2.56 -0.26 2.71
C HIS A 124 -1.13 0.22 2.51
N THR A 125 -0.44 -0.33 1.51
CA THR A 125 0.93 0.08 1.19
C THR A 125 0.97 1.57 0.82
N ALA A 126 0.02 2.07 0.03
CA ALA A 126 -0.04 3.50 -0.32
C ALA A 126 -0.21 4.41 0.91
N VAL A 127 -1.10 4.05 1.85
CA VAL A 127 -1.30 4.77 3.12
C VAL A 127 -0.02 4.76 3.96
N ALA A 128 0.62 3.58 4.10
CA ALA A 128 1.86 3.41 4.84
C ALA A 128 2.98 4.30 4.30
N PHE A 129 3.22 4.25 2.98
CA PHE A 129 4.22 5.09 2.33
C PHE A 129 3.91 6.58 2.47
N GLY A 130 2.66 7.00 2.27
CA GLY A 130 2.27 8.40 2.42
C GLY A 130 2.60 8.95 3.81
N GLY A 131 2.16 8.24 4.86
CA GLY A 131 2.43 8.66 6.23
C GLY A 131 3.91 8.56 6.64
N CYS A 132 4.56 7.43 6.36
CA CYS A 132 5.95 7.18 6.75
C CYS A 132 6.92 8.14 6.06
N LEU A 133 6.74 8.42 4.77
CA LEU A 133 7.61 9.34 4.04
C LEU A 133 7.43 10.78 4.54
N MET A 134 6.19 11.21 4.78
CA MET A 134 5.97 12.55 5.34
C MET A 134 6.60 12.68 6.72
N LEU A 135 6.46 11.66 7.57
CA LEU A 135 7.10 11.65 8.88
C LEU A 135 8.64 11.61 8.77
N ALA A 136 9.19 10.90 7.79
CA ALA A 136 10.63 10.83 7.55
C ALA A 136 11.23 12.18 7.14
N CYS A 137 10.46 13.04 6.46
CA CYS A 137 10.86 14.42 6.17
C CYS A 137 11.03 15.25 7.45
N PHE A 138 10.25 14.97 8.50
CA PHE A 138 10.34 15.66 9.78
C PHE A 138 11.35 15.03 10.75
N LEU A 139 11.60 13.72 10.61
CA LEU A 139 12.52 12.94 11.44
C LEU A 139 13.62 12.31 10.58
N PRO A 140 14.59 13.10 10.06
CA PRO A 140 15.60 12.60 9.12
C PRO A 140 16.48 11.50 9.73
N LYS A 141 16.69 11.51 11.05
CA LYS A 141 17.43 10.47 11.77
C LYS A 141 16.72 9.11 11.79
N ALA A 142 15.39 9.11 11.69
CA ALA A 142 14.55 7.89 11.69
C ALA A 142 14.11 7.46 10.29
N ASN A 143 14.52 8.17 9.24
CA ASN A 143 14.06 7.95 7.86
C ASN A 143 14.20 6.47 7.43
N ARG A 144 15.36 5.84 7.66
CA ARG A 144 15.59 4.44 7.27
C ARG A 144 14.59 3.49 7.92
N LEU A 145 14.30 3.68 9.20
CA LEU A 145 13.31 2.86 9.93
C LEU A 145 11.90 3.08 9.37
N LEU A 146 11.52 4.33 9.12
CA LEU A 146 10.20 4.67 8.57
C LEU A 146 10.01 4.10 7.17
N LEU A 147 11.06 4.13 6.34
CA LEU A 147 11.04 3.50 5.02
C LEU A 147 10.89 1.97 5.13
N MET A 148 11.60 1.33 6.06
CA MET A 148 11.47 -0.11 6.30
C MET A 148 10.05 -0.49 6.76
N LEU A 149 9.44 0.31 7.63
CA LEU A 149 8.06 0.12 8.07
C LEU A 149 7.06 0.24 6.91
N ALA A 150 7.27 1.21 6.00
CA ALA A 150 6.42 1.37 4.82
C ALA A 150 6.56 0.19 3.84
N VAL A 151 7.79 -0.28 3.59
CA VAL A 151 8.08 -1.42 2.72
C VAL A 151 7.52 -2.73 3.29
N GLY A 152 7.48 -2.87 4.61
CA GLY A 152 6.96 -4.06 5.27
C GLY A 152 5.42 -4.19 5.26
N CYS A 153 4.70 -3.14 4.84
CA CYS A 153 3.23 -3.11 4.79
C CYS A 153 2.67 -3.53 3.43
#